data_AF-A0A9L0REV2-F1
#
_entry.id   AF-A0A9L0REV2-F1
#
_cell.length_a   1.000
_cell.length_b   1.000
_cell.length_c   1.000
_cell.angle_alpha   90.00
_cell.angle_beta   90.00
_cell.angle_gamma   90.00
#
_symmetry.space_group_name_H-M   'P 1'
#
loop_
_entity.id
_entity.type
_entity.pdbx_description
1 polymer ?
#
loop_
_entity_poly.entity_id
_entity_poly.type
_entity_poly.pdbx_seq_one_letter_code
_entity_poly.pdbx_strand_id
1 'polypeptide(L)'
;MDDEEPLEPETQDETETVAASENSDETLYCEAEATPAVEKEKPTHESSETDLEMEDTEKFFTTGQKELYLEACKLVGVVPVSYFIRNMEESYVNLNHHGLGPRGTKAIAIALVSNTAVMTLELEDNCIMAEGIVSLTQMLRENYYLQELNLSDNDLGLEGARIISEFLQRNTSSLSNLQLSALNVGLQSLDLSWNHFYTRGAVALCNGLRTNVTLKKLDVSMNGFGNEGATALGDVLRLNNSLAYLDVSGNDISNEGVSKISRGLELNDSLKVLKLFLNPMSMDGAVLLILSIKRNPKSSMEELDISNVLVSEQFVKTLDGVYAVHPQLDVVYKAVQGLSAKKAVLLWTNPMKLIQSYADQHKITVVDFLKNLNPTRTMRMPVGEFRKAMVQQKQVPLNRSQIRELIKKIDEKTGMVNFSLLKMAKP
;
A
#
# COMPACT_ATOMS: atom_id res chain seq x y z
N MET A 1 -24.72 67.01 -19.64
CA MET A 1 -24.67 65.85 -20.55
C MET A 1 -24.28 64.65 -19.69
N ASP A 2 -25.13 64.21 -18.76
CA ASP A 2 -26.58 63.92 -18.78
C ASP A 2 -26.84 62.45 -19.13
N ASP A 3 -27.71 61.86 -18.33
CA ASP A 3 -28.55 60.67 -18.53
C ASP A 3 -27.89 59.26 -18.51
N GLU A 4 -28.00 58.66 -17.32
CA GLU A 4 -28.10 57.21 -17.13
C GLU A 4 -29.52 56.75 -17.53
N GLU A 5 -29.67 55.58 -18.15
CA GLU A 5 -30.87 54.73 -18.02
C GLU A 5 -30.50 53.24 -18.19
N PRO A 6 -31.19 52.30 -17.51
CA PRO A 6 -30.80 50.88 -17.46
C PRO A 6 -31.57 50.02 -18.48
N LEU A 7 -31.14 48.75 -18.64
CA LEU A 7 -31.88 47.73 -19.40
C LEU A 7 -32.71 46.84 -18.46
N GLU A 8 -33.98 46.65 -18.82
CA GLU A 8 -34.94 45.77 -18.12
C GLU A 8 -34.80 44.29 -18.55
N PRO A 9 -35.30 43.33 -17.75
CA PRO A 9 -35.34 41.91 -18.11
C PRO A 9 -36.68 41.47 -18.72
N GLU A 10 -36.65 40.70 -19.80
CA GLU A 10 -37.83 40.01 -20.33
C GLU A 10 -38.04 38.65 -19.63
N THR A 11 -39.22 38.42 -19.02
CA THR A 11 -40.07 37.22 -19.28
C THR A 11 -41.41 37.26 -18.53
N GLN A 12 -42.50 37.21 -19.30
CA GLN A 12 -43.90 36.92 -18.94
C GLN A 12 -44.52 36.20 -20.17
N ASP A 13 -45.56 35.36 -20.11
CA ASP A 13 -46.38 34.95 -18.96
C ASP A 13 -46.97 33.51 -19.12
N GLU A 14 -47.82 33.12 -18.16
CA GLU A 14 -48.58 31.87 -17.97
C GLU A 14 -49.38 31.31 -19.17
N THR A 15 -49.73 30.01 -19.18
CA THR A 15 -51.06 29.42 -18.78
C THR A 15 -51.07 27.91 -19.17
N GLU A 16 -51.91 26.95 -18.75
CA GLU A 16 -52.98 26.71 -17.73
C GLU A 16 -53.24 25.15 -17.75
N THR A 17 -53.67 24.38 -16.72
CA THR A 17 -53.55 24.48 -15.24
C THR A 17 -52.88 23.20 -14.67
N VAL A 18 -53.42 22.23 -13.91
CA VAL A 18 -54.77 21.82 -13.41
C VAL A 18 -54.67 21.41 -11.93
N ALA A 19 -55.78 21.49 -11.17
CA ALA A 19 -55.92 21.07 -9.76
C ALA A 19 -55.53 19.59 -9.51
N ALA A 20 -54.87 19.20 -8.40
CA ALA A 20 -55.22 19.31 -6.96
C ALA A 20 -56.42 18.40 -6.54
N SER A 21 -56.49 17.80 -5.35
CA SER A 21 -55.83 18.11 -4.06
C SER A 21 -55.68 16.89 -3.11
N GLU A 22 -54.77 16.96 -2.12
CA GLU A 22 -54.95 16.77 -0.63
C GLU A 22 -55.98 15.75 -0.05
N ASN A 23 -55.88 15.16 1.16
CA ASN A 23 -54.94 15.08 2.32
C ASN A 23 -55.50 13.99 3.30
N SER A 24 -54.88 13.48 4.40
CA SER A 24 -53.53 13.52 5.02
C SER A 24 -53.44 12.51 6.20
N ASP A 25 -52.24 11.99 6.49
CA ASP A 25 -51.67 11.48 7.77
C ASP A 25 -52.36 10.49 8.78
N GLU A 26 -51.52 9.55 9.21
CA GLU A 26 -51.30 8.97 10.58
C GLU A 26 -52.20 7.94 11.32
N THR A 27 -51.50 6.90 11.84
CA THR A 27 -51.71 6.07 13.06
C THR A 27 -52.89 5.07 13.19
N LEU A 28 -52.56 3.79 13.48
CA LEU A 28 -52.61 3.21 14.85
C LEU A 28 -51.85 1.85 14.95
N TYR A 29 -51.98 1.12 16.08
CA TYR A 29 -51.18 -0.06 16.50
C TYR A 29 -52.06 -1.28 16.90
N CYS A 30 -51.44 -2.36 17.41
CA CYS A 30 -52.01 -3.63 17.94
C CYS A 30 -52.29 -4.73 16.87
N GLU A 31 -51.86 -6.00 17.00
CA GLU A 31 -52.08 -7.07 18.03
C GLU A 31 -53.52 -7.62 18.03
N ALA A 32 -53.82 -8.93 18.13
CA ALA A 32 -53.06 -10.20 18.08
C ALA A 32 -54.00 -11.32 17.52
N GLU A 33 -53.62 -12.60 17.32
CA GLU A 33 -53.73 -13.73 18.28
C GLU A 33 -53.32 -15.07 17.58
N ALA A 34 -53.31 -16.22 18.28
CA ALA A 34 -52.83 -17.50 17.73
C ALA A 34 -53.42 -18.80 18.38
N THR A 35 -53.17 -19.96 17.72
CA THR A 35 -53.32 -21.36 18.22
C THR A 35 -54.74 -21.96 18.34
N PRO A 36 -54.96 -23.30 18.54
CA PRO A 36 -54.15 -24.49 18.16
C PRO A 36 -54.94 -25.73 17.61
N ALA A 37 -54.31 -26.48 16.67
CA ALA A 37 -54.16 -27.96 16.58
C ALA A 37 -55.37 -28.97 16.59
N VAL A 38 -55.03 -30.27 16.37
CA VAL A 38 -55.85 -31.51 16.59
C VAL A 38 -56.87 -31.81 15.44
N GLU A 39 -57.06 -33.00 14.83
CA GLU A 39 -56.64 -34.40 15.09
C GLU A 39 -56.37 -35.31 13.82
N LYS A 40 -56.27 -36.64 14.04
CA LYS A 40 -55.99 -37.84 13.18
C LYS A 40 -56.72 -37.88 11.79
N GLU A 41 -56.38 -38.70 10.78
CA GLU A 41 -56.21 -40.18 10.74
C GLU A 41 -55.30 -40.73 9.59
N LYS A 42 -55.19 -42.06 9.50
CA LYS A 42 -54.43 -42.87 8.50
C LYS A 42 -55.43 -43.78 7.75
N PRO A 43 -55.18 -44.21 6.49
CA PRO A 43 -54.67 -45.57 6.33
C PRO A 43 -53.75 -45.85 5.12
N THR A 44 -53.14 -47.03 5.20
CA THR A 44 -52.42 -47.87 4.21
C THR A 44 -52.64 -47.67 2.71
N HIS A 45 -51.53 -47.73 1.94
CA HIS A 45 -51.34 -48.80 0.95
C HIS A 45 -49.85 -49.08 0.69
N GLU A 46 -49.51 -50.34 0.38
CA GLU A 46 -48.14 -50.78 0.01
C GLU A 46 -47.94 -50.69 -1.51
N SER A 47 -46.71 -50.42 -1.97
CA SER A 47 -46.04 -51.18 -3.06
C SER A 47 -44.63 -50.63 -3.39
N SER A 48 -43.78 -51.55 -3.88
CA SER A 48 -42.46 -51.31 -4.51
C SER A 48 -41.46 -50.45 -3.74
N GLU A 49 -40.68 -51.10 -2.87
CA GLU A 49 -39.26 -50.79 -2.76
C GLU A 49 -38.63 -50.97 -4.16
N THR A 50 -38.05 -49.90 -4.70
CA THR A 50 -37.10 -49.98 -5.81
C THR A 50 -35.93 -49.09 -5.46
N ASP A 51 -35.01 -49.65 -4.66
CA ASP A 51 -33.69 -49.07 -4.43
C ASP A 51 -32.89 -49.16 -5.74
N LEU A 52 -33.22 -48.27 -6.66
CA LEU A 52 -32.27 -47.78 -7.64
C LEU A 52 -31.26 -46.94 -6.85
N GLU A 53 -30.25 -47.62 -6.29
CA GLU A 53 -28.98 -46.99 -5.97
C GLU A 53 -28.45 -46.37 -7.27
N MET A 54 -28.80 -45.11 -7.50
CA MET A 54 -28.01 -44.25 -8.36
C MET A 54 -26.63 -44.23 -7.73
N GLU A 55 -25.65 -44.84 -8.41
CA GLU A 55 -24.25 -44.58 -8.15
C GLU A 55 -23.98 -43.12 -8.53
N ASP A 56 -24.35 -42.20 -7.62
CA ASP A 56 -23.97 -40.80 -7.60
C ASP A 56 -22.46 -40.74 -7.37
N THR A 57 -21.76 -41.12 -8.41
CA THR A 57 -20.35 -40.88 -8.67
C THR A 57 -20.14 -39.42 -9.08
N GLU A 58 -20.87 -38.51 -8.40
CA GLU A 58 -20.33 -37.25 -7.89
C GLU A 58 -19.12 -37.55 -6.98
N LYS A 59 -18.06 -38.03 -7.63
CA LYS A 59 -16.71 -37.75 -7.19
C LYS A 59 -16.60 -36.24 -7.22
N PHE A 60 -16.87 -35.63 -6.08
CA PHE A 60 -16.29 -34.37 -5.68
C PHE A 60 -14.77 -34.55 -5.73
N PHE A 61 -14.23 -34.42 -6.95
CA PHE A 61 -12.82 -34.28 -7.21
C PHE A 61 -12.41 -32.96 -6.58
N THR A 62 -12.15 -33.03 -5.28
CA THR A 62 -11.19 -32.20 -4.55
C THR A 62 -9.81 -32.51 -5.10
N THR A 63 -9.65 -32.21 -6.40
CA THR A 63 -8.40 -32.17 -7.13
C THR A 63 -7.48 -31.32 -6.30
N GLY A 64 -6.47 -31.93 -5.66
CA GLY A 64 -5.55 -31.22 -4.81
C GLY A 64 -4.90 -30.09 -5.60
N GLN A 65 -4.51 -29.01 -4.92
CA GLN A 65 -3.95 -27.86 -5.63
C GLN A 65 -2.68 -28.24 -6.42
N LYS A 66 -1.98 -29.29 -5.97
CA LYS A 66 -0.85 -29.94 -6.66
C LYS A 66 -1.30 -30.56 -7.99
N GLU A 67 -2.36 -31.37 -8.00
CA GLU A 67 -2.97 -31.93 -9.21
C GLU A 67 -3.50 -30.83 -10.14
N LEU A 68 -4.16 -29.81 -9.61
CA LEU A 68 -4.64 -28.64 -10.37
C LEU A 68 -3.48 -27.91 -11.07
N TYR A 69 -2.37 -27.70 -10.37
CA TYR A 69 -1.17 -27.11 -10.96
C TYR A 69 -0.55 -28.01 -12.03
N LEU A 70 -0.49 -29.32 -11.81
CA LEU A 70 0.04 -30.29 -12.78
C LEU A 70 -0.82 -30.33 -14.06
N GLU A 71 -2.15 -30.32 -13.97
CA GLU A 71 -3.01 -30.21 -15.14
C GLU A 71 -2.92 -28.82 -15.80
N ALA A 72 -2.80 -27.73 -15.03
CA ALA A 72 -2.57 -26.41 -15.58
C ALA A 72 -1.25 -26.33 -16.39
N CYS A 73 -0.17 -26.93 -15.87
CA CYS A 73 1.11 -27.04 -16.56
C CYS A 73 1.01 -27.85 -17.86
N LYS A 74 0.29 -28.97 -17.89
CA LYS A 74 0.02 -29.74 -19.11
C LYS A 74 -0.78 -28.92 -20.12
N LEU A 75 -1.87 -28.28 -19.67
CA LEU A 75 -2.77 -27.48 -20.50
C LEU A 75 -2.05 -26.31 -21.20
N VAL A 76 -1.19 -25.60 -20.47
CA VAL A 76 -0.39 -24.50 -21.04
C VAL A 76 0.98 -24.96 -21.57
N GLY A 77 1.26 -26.27 -21.58
CA GLY A 77 2.44 -26.91 -22.15
C GLY A 77 3.77 -26.41 -21.57
N VAL A 78 3.95 -26.49 -20.25
CA VAL A 78 5.17 -26.11 -19.53
C VAL A 78 5.60 -27.20 -18.54
N VAL A 79 6.87 -27.18 -18.14
CA VAL A 79 7.39 -28.07 -17.10
C VAL A 79 6.94 -27.55 -15.72
N PRO A 80 6.33 -28.37 -14.84
CA PRO A 80 5.93 -27.94 -13.50
C PRO A 80 7.13 -27.57 -12.62
N VAL A 81 7.05 -26.42 -11.94
CA VAL A 81 8.08 -25.99 -11.00
C VAL A 81 7.99 -26.80 -9.72
N SER A 82 9.00 -27.66 -9.50
CA SER A 82 9.05 -28.56 -8.34
C SER A 82 9.15 -27.86 -6.99
N TYR A 83 9.58 -26.59 -6.94
CA TYR A 83 9.53 -25.77 -5.73
C TYR A 83 8.07 -25.39 -5.39
N PHE A 84 7.31 -24.86 -6.36
CA PHE A 84 5.92 -24.47 -6.15
C PHE A 84 5.05 -25.64 -5.63
N ILE A 85 5.20 -26.84 -6.21
CA ILE A 85 4.50 -28.06 -5.75
C ILE A 85 4.77 -28.39 -4.27
N ARG A 86 5.95 -28.05 -3.74
CA ARG A 86 6.34 -28.30 -2.35
C ARG A 86 5.95 -27.19 -1.39
N ASN A 87 5.74 -25.97 -1.90
CA ASN A 87 5.59 -24.76 -1.09
C ASN A 87 4.26 -24.01 -1.28
N MET A 88 3.36 -24.45 -2.18
CA MET A 88 2.05 -23.82 -2.38
C MET A 88 1.07 -23.92 -1.18
N GLU A 89 1.43 -24.66 -0.15
CA GLU A 89 0.71 -24.75 1.14
C GLU A 89 1.34 -23.82 2.22
N GLU A 90 2.44 -23.13 1.91
CA GLU A 90 3.12 -22.16 2.78
C GLU A 90 2.61 -20.73 2.55
N SER A 91 2.72 -19.86 3.56
CA SER A 91 2.29 -18.45 3.43
C SER A 91 3.23 -17.58 2.60
N TYR A 92 4.49 -18.01 2.41
CA TYR A 92 5.52 -17.32 1.64
C TYR A 92 6.06 -18.23 0.54
N VAL A 93 5.91 -17.82 -0.72
CA VAL A 93 6.38 -18.56 -1.90
C VAL A 93 7.30 -17.66 -2.72
N ASN A 94 8.58 -18.01 -2.76
CA ASN A 94 9.55 -17.36 -3.65
C ASN A 94 9.79 -18.24 -4.88
N LEU A 95 9.63 -17.66 -6.07
CA LEU A 95 9.88 -18.28 -7.38
C LEU A 95 10.74 -17.36 -8.25
N ASN A 96 11.60 -16.54 -7.64
CA ASN A 96 12.47 -15.61 -8.38
C ASN A 96 13.46 -16.39 -9.27
N HIS A 97 13.88 -15.81 -10.40
CA HIS A 97 14.87 -16.40 -11.32
C HIS A 97 14.49 -17.79 -11.90
N HIS A 98 13.20 -18.11 -11.99
CA HIS A 98 12.72 -19.42 -12.49
C HIS A 98 12.43 -19.43 -14.00
N GLY A 99 12.49 -18.29 -14.68
CA GLY A 99 12.26 -18.19 -16.14
C GLY A 99 10.86 -18.65 -16.58
N LEU A 100 9.84 -18.44 -15.74
CA LEU A 100 8.47 -18.94 -15.93
C LEU A 100 7.84 -18.56 -17.29
N GLY A 101 8.13 -17.35 -17.77
CA GLY A 101 7.46 -16.74 -18.91
C GLY A 101 5.96 -16.55 -18.71
N PRO A 102 5.23 -16.08 -19.74
CA PRO A 102 3.77 -15.94 -19.68
C PRO A 102 3.05 -17.26 -19.37
N ARG A 103 3.56 -18.38 -19.90
CA ARG A 103 2.92 -19.70 -19.82
C ARG A 103 3.13 -20.36 -18.45
N GLY A 104 4.34 -20.33 -17.89
CA GLY A 104 4.59 -20.84 -16.53
C GLY A 104 3.84 -20.01 -15.49
N THR A 105 3.83 -18.69 -15.67
CA THR A 105 3.05 -17.76 -14.83
C THR A 105 1.55 -18.04 -14.92
N LYS A 106 1.02 -18.35 -16.12
CA LYS A 106 -0.38 -18.76 -16.27
C LYS A 106 -0.71 -20.06 -15.54
N ALA A 107 0.19 -21.05 -15.53
CA ALA A 107 -0.03 -22.28 -14.77
C ALA A 107 -0.10 -22.02 -13.25
N ILE A 108 0.80 -21.17 -12.72
CA ILE A 108 0.79 -20.74 -11.32
C ILE A 108 -0.48 -19.95 -11.01
N ALA A 109 -0.86 -18.99 -11.86
CA ALA A 109 -2.06 -18.19 -11.69
C ALA A 109 -3.33 -19.05 -11.62
N ILE A 110 -3.47 -20.09 -12.48
CA ILE A 110 -4.58 -21.05 -12.43
C ILE A 110 -4.63 -21.79 -11.08
N ALA A 111 -3.48 -22.26 -10.59
CA ALA A 111 -3.40 -22.96 -9.30
C ALA A 111 -3.64 -22.04 -8.09
N LEU A 112 -3.43 -20.73 -8.23
CA LEU A 112 -3.62 -19.75 -7.17
C LEU A 112 -5.04 -19.17 -7.09
N VAL A 113 -5.91 -19.35 -8.11
CA VAL A 113 -7.29 -18.80 -8.11
C VAL A 113 -8.04 -19.07 -6.80
N SER A 114 -7.97 -20.30 -6.30
CA SER A 114 -8.61 -20.75 -5.05
C SER A 114 -7.62 -21.08 -3.92
N ASN A 115 -6.35 -20.67 -4.04
CA ASN A 115 -5.36 -20.90 -2.99
C ASN A 115 -5.55 -19.90 -1.84
N THR A 116 -5.71 -20.42 -0.63
CA THR A 116 -5.95 -19.65 0.60
C THR A 116 -4.72 -19.56 1.52
N ALA A 117 -3.60 -20.17 1.12
CA ALA A 117 -2.40 -20.31 1.93
C ALA A 117 -1.38 -19.20 1.63
N VAL A 118 -1.06 -18.99 0.35
CA VAL A 118 0.00 -18.07 -0.11
C VAL A 118 -0.46 -16.62 0.09
N MET A 119 0.20 -15.91 1.01
CA MET A 119 -0.04 -14.50 1.32
C MET A 119 1.01 -13.57 0.72
N THR A 120 2.24 -14.07 0.54
CA THR A 120 3.33 -13.37 -0.16
C THR A 120 3.87 -14.25 -1.29
N LEU A 121 3.86 -13.71 -2.52
CA LEU A 121 4.35 -14.39 -3.71
C LEU A 121 5.43 -13.54 -4.40
N GLU A 122 6.60 -14.13 -4.64
CA GLU A 122 7.72 -13.46 -5.30
C GLU A 122 7.98 -14.10 -6.66
N LEU A 123 8.01 -13.27 -7.71
CA LEU A 123 8.18 -13.66 -9.11
C LEU A 123 9.23 -12.79 -9.85
N GLU A 124 10.17 -12.17 -9.13
CA GLU A 124 11.28 -11.37 -9.71
C GLU A 124 12.06 -12.15 -10.77
N ASP A 125 12.47 -11.53 -11.88
CA ASP A 125 13.26 -12.16 -12.96
C ASP A 125 12.63 -13.48 -13.47
N ASN A 126 11.49 -13.35 -14.15
CA ASN A 126 10.76 -14.50 -14.70
C ASN A 126 10.27 -14.31 -16.14
N CYS A 127 10.60 -13.19 -16.79
CA CYS A 127 10.14 -12.82 -18.13
C CYS A 127 8.61 -12.95 -18.29
N ILE A 128 7.84 -12.58 -17.25
CA ILE A 128 6.37 -12.68 -17.22
C ILE A 128 5.74 -11.97 -18.44
N MET A 129 6.29 -10.82 -18.82
CA MET A 129 5.81 -9.91 -19.88
C MET A 129 4.34 -9.49 -19.69
N ALA A 130 3.85 -8.57 -20.54
CA ALA A 130 2.45 -8.13 -20.50
C ALA A 130 1.45 -9.31 -20.60
N GLU A 131 1.80 -10.37 -21.34
CA GLU A 131 0.96 -11.58 -21.51
C GLU A 131 0.73 -12.35 -20.21
N GLY A 132 1.76 -12.52 -19.37
CA GLY A 132 1.64 -13.21 -18.09
C GLY A 132 0.81 -12.41 -17.06
N ILE A 133 0.90 -11.08 -17.12
CA ILE A 133 0.12 -10.15 -16.27
C ILE A 133 -1.39 -10.27 -16.52
N VAL A 134 -1.83 -10.61 -17.73
CA VAL A 134 -3.26 -10.93 -17.98
C VAL A 134 -3.71 -12.09 -17.10
N SER A 135 -2.87 -13.13 -16.93
CA SER A 135 -3.23 -14.31 -16.12
C SER A 135 -3.19 -14.00 -14.62
N LEU A 136 -2.21 -13.21 -14.17
CA LEU A 136 -2.11 -12.78 -12.77
C LEU A 136 -3.24 -11.83 -12.36
N THR A 137 -3.59 -10.84 -13.20
CA THR A 137 -4.70 -9.90 -12.93
C THR A 137 -6.08 -10.52 -13.13
N GLN A 138 -6.19 -11.68 -13.78
CA GLN A 138 -7.36 -12.55 -13.73
C GLN A 138 -7.42 -13.32 -12.41
N MET A 139 -6.34 -13.98 -12.00
CA MET A 139 -6.27 -14.67 -10.70
C MET A 139 -6.57 -13.74 -9.52
N LEU A 140 -6.01 -12.53 -9.52
CA LEU A 140 -6.27 -11.49 -8.52
C LEU A 140 -7.71 -10.94 -8.50
N ARG A 141 -8.57 -11.25 -9.48
CA ARG A 141 -10.01 -10.90 -9.38
C ARG A 141 -10.78 -11.85 -8.46
N GLU A 142 -10.29 -13.08 -8.30
CA GLU A 142 -10.93 -14.14 -7.52
C GLU A 142 -10.16 -14.48 -6.23
N ASN A 143 -8.84 -14.26 -6.19
CA ASN A 143 -8.02 -14.49 -5.00
C ASN A 143 -7.99 -13.25 -4.08
N TYR A 144 -8.48 -13.40 -2.86
CA TYR A 144 -8.50 -12.35 -1.82
C TYR A 144 -7.49 -12.57 -0.68
N TYR A 145 -6.65 -13.61 -0.76
CA TYR A 145 -5.73 -14.05 0.29
C TYR A 145 -4.30 -13.54 0.07
N LEU A 146 -3.89 -13.38 -1.19
CA LEU A 146 -2.59 -12.84 -1.57
C LEU A 146 -2.52 -11.33 -1.23
N GLN A 147 -1.63 -10.99 -0.30
CA GLN A 147 -1.45 -9.66 0.26
C GLN A 147 -0.22 -8.95 -0.32
N GLU A 148 0.83 -9.69 -0.66
CA GLU A 148 2.07 -9.17 -1.20
C GLU A 148 2.45 -9.89 -2.50
N LEU A 149 2.74 -9.11 -3.55
CA LEU A 149 3.15 -9.63 -4.84
C LEU A 149 4.35 -8.86 -5.38
N ASN A 150 5.44 -9.55 -5.67
CA ASN A 150 6.63 -8.99 -6.32
C ASN A 150 6.70 -9.45 -7.78
N LEU A 151 6.69 -8.48 -8.70
CA LEU A 151 6.77 -8.64 -10.16
C LEU A 151 7.93 -7.83 -10.74
N SER A 152 8.95 -7.51 -9.95
CA SER A 152 10.12 -6.75 -10.40
C SER A 152 10.88 -7.47 -11.52
N ASP A 153 11.56 -6.71 -12.39
CA ASP A 153 12.42 -7.21 -13.47
C ASP A 153 11.76 -8.30 -14.36
N ASN A 154 10.67 -7.93 -15.04
CA ASN A 154 9.82 -8.90 -15.78
C ASN A 154 9.38 -8.47 -17.19
N ASP A 155 9.99 -7.40 -17.71
CA ASP A 155 9.71 -6.80 -19.04
C ASP A 155 8.20 -6.60 -19.33
N LEU A 156 7.48 -6.05 -18.35
CA LEU A 156 6.04 -5.85 -18.44
C LEU A 156 5.67 -4.70 -19.39
N GLY A 157 6.52 -3.67 -19.47
CA GLY A 157 6.42 -2.56 -20.42
C GLY A 157 5.11 -1.76 -20.36
N LEU A 158 4.84 -1.01 -21.43
CA LEU A 158 3.65 -0.16 -21.54
C LEU A 158 2.33 -0.94 -21.39
N GLU A 159 2.23 -2.14 -21.97
CA GLU A 159 0.97 -2.89 -21.95
C GLU A 159 0.72 -3.56 -20.61
N GLY A 160 1.76 -4.10 -19.94
CA GLY A 160 1.66 -4.56 -18.55
C GLY A 160 1.21 -3.43 -17.62
N ALA A 161 1.75 -2.22 -17.76
CA ALA A 161 1.31 -1.05 -17.01
C ALA A 161 -0.18 -0.69 -17.25
N ARG A 162 -0.69 -0.90 -18.48
CA ARG A 162 -2.12 -0.69 -18.82
C ARG A 162 -3.02 -1.74 -18.18
N ILE A 163 -2.64 -3.02 -18.24
CA ILE A 163 -3.40 -4.12 -17.63
C ILE A 163 -3.44 -3.97 -16.09
N ILE A 164 -2.31 -3.61 -15.47
CA ILE A 164 -2.23 -3.31 -14.04
C ILE A 164 -3.07 -2.06 -13.70
N SER A 165 -3.05 -1.02 -14.53
CA SER A 165 -3.92 0.15 -14.35
C SER A 165 -5.41 -0.22 -14.36
N GLU A 166 -5.87 -1.07 -15.28
CA GLU A 166 -7.28 -1.52 -15.31
C GLU A 166 -7.65 -2.25 -14.01
N PHE A 167 -6.80 -3.20 -13.58
CA PHE A 167 -6.98 -3.92 -12.32
C PHE A 167 -7.05 -2.98 -11.11
N LEU A 168 -6.10 -2.04 -10.98
CA LEU A 168 -6.06 -1.09 -9.86
C LEU A 168 -7.24 -0.11 -9.88
N GLN A 169 -7.72 0.30 -11.06
CA GLN A 169 -8.85 1.21 -11.21
C GLN A 169 -10.18 0.58 -10.75
N ARG A 170 -10.36 -0.72 -10.97
CA ARG A 170 -11.54 -1.47 -10.49
C ARG A 170 -11.62 -1.52 -8.97
N ASN A 171 -10.48 -1.43 -8.28
CA ASN A 171 -10.40 -1.41 -6.82
C ASN A 171 -10.69 -0.01 -6.23
N THR A 172 -11.80 0.60 -6.65
CA THR A 172 -12.26 1.96 -6.29
C THR A 172 -13.39 1.94 -5.25
N SER A 173 -13.51 3.02 -4.46
CA SER A 173 -14.57 3.20 -3.46
C SER A 173 -15.89 3.77 -4.00
N SER A 174 -16.01 4.03 -5.30
CA SER A 174 -17.24 4.57 -5.89
C SER A 174 -18.36 3.51 -5.98
N LEU A 175 -19.33 3.60 -5.06
CA LEU A 175 -20.53 2.74 -4.97
C LEU A 175 -21.52 2.87 -6.16
N SER A 176 -21.12 3.45 -7.29
CA SER A 176 -21.99 3.78 -8.42
C SER A 176 -22.32 2.61 -9.36
N ASN A 177 -21.75 1.42 -9.12
CA ASN A 177 -22.20 0.16 -9.72
C ASN A 177 -22.18 -0.94 -8.65
N LEU A 178 -23.19 -1.81 -8.65
CA LEU A 178 -23.45 -2.80 -7.59
C LEU A 178 -22.52 -4.04 -7.65
N GLN A 179 -21.28 -3.87 -8.10
CA GLN A 179 -20.33 -4.96 -8.40
C GLN A 179 -19.34 -5.20 -7.25
N LEU A 180 -19.84 -5.33 -6.02
CA LEU A 180 -19.02 -5.57 -4.81
C LEU A 180 -18.12 -6.82 -4.90
N SER A 181 -18.46 -7.77 -5.78
CA SER A 181 -17.69 -8.98 -6.08
C SER A 181 -16.44 -8.77 -6.96
N ALA A 182 -16.10 -7.54 -7.33
CA ALA A 182 -14.97 -7.25 -8.24
C ALA A 182 -13.80 -6.47 -7.60
N LEU A 183 -13.83 -6.28 -6.27
CA LEU A 183 -12.82 -5.54 -5.50
C LEU A 183 -11.79 -6.52 -4.90
N ASN A 184 -10.54 -6.51 -5.39
CA ASN A 184 -9.46 -7.19 -4.68
C ASN A 184 -9.11 -6.41 -3.41
N VAL A 185 -9.59 -6.91 -2.27
CA VAL A 185 -9.28 -6.41 -0.92
C VAL A 185 -7.98 -6.97 -0.33
N GLY A 186 -7.43 -8.05 -0.90
CA GLY A 186 -6.27 -8.75 -0.36
C GLY A 186 -4.96 -7.98 -0.56
N LEU A 187 -4.68 -7.57 -1.80
CA LEU A 187 -3.39 -7.06 -2.23
C LEU A 187 -3.08 -5.67 -1.65
N GLN A 188 -2.07 -5.63 -0.78
CA GLN A 188 -1.64 -4.44 -0.03
C GLN A 188 -0.19 -4.03 -0.33
N SER A 189 0.67 -4.94 -0.76
CA SER A 189 2.02 -4.64 -1.28
C SER A 189 2.17 -5.12 -2.72
N LEU A 190 2.65 -4.25 -3.60
CA LEU A 190 2.97 -4.57 -4.99
C LEU A 190 4.33 -3.99 -5.37
N ASP A 191 5.25 -4.83 -5.82
CA ASP A 191 6.53 -4.41 -6.40
C ASP A 191 6.48 -4.56 -7.92
N LEU A 192 6.73 -3.46 -8.63
CA LEU A 192 6.78 -3.34 -10.08
C LEU A 192 8.11 -2.72 -10.55
N SER A 193 9.15 -2.73 -9.73
CA SER A 193 10.44 -2.13 -10.10
C SER A 193 11.06 -2.80 -11.35
N TRP A 194 11.96 -2.10 -12.06
CA TRP A 194 12.67 -2.63 -13.25
C TRP A 194 11.80 -3.15 -14.42
N ASN A 195 10.59 -2.61 -14.62
CA ASN A 195 9.64 -3.14 -15.62
C ASN A 195 9.49 -2.32 -16.91
N HIS A 196 10.42 -1.42 -17.19
CA HIS A 196 10.49 -0.66 -18.45
C HIS A 196 9.17 0.03 -18.86
N PHE A 197 8.39 0.51 -17.89
CA PHE A 197 7.12 1.21 -18.16
C PHE A 197 7.30 2.48 -18.99
N TYR A 198 8.41 3.20 -18.77
CA TYR A 198 8.70 4.53 -19.29
C TYR A 198 7.58 5.55 -19.00
N THR A 199 7.71 6.77 -19.54
CA THR A 199 6.75 7.87 -19.37
C THR A 199 5.29 7.47 -19.64
N ARG A 200 5.04 6.71 -20.71
CA ARG A 200 3.68 6.33 -21.11
C ARG A 200 3.07 5.26 -20.19
N GLY A 201 3.87 4.30 -19.71
CA GLY A 201 3.41 3.30 -18.74
C GLY A 201 3.22 3.90 -17.36
N ALA A 202 4.09 4.83 -16.96
CA ALA A 202 3.94 5.62 -15.74
C ALA A 202 2.61 6.39 -15.68
N VAL A 203 2.29 7.13 -16.75
CA VAL A 203 1.02 7.87 -16.86
C VAL A 203 -0.18 6.92 -16.89
N ALA A 204 -0.08 5.76 -17.56
CA ALA A 204 -1.12 4.74 -17.53
C ALA A 204 -1.35 4.22 -16.09
N LEU A 205 -0.31 3.72 -15.42
CA LEU A 205 -0.37 3.17 -14.07
C LEU A 205 -0.93 4.18 -13.04
N CYS A 206 -0.54 5.46 -13.16
CA CYS A 206 -1.06 6.53 -12.31
C CYS A 206 -2.57 6.76 -12.44
N ASN A 207 -3.20 6.42 -13.58
CA ASN A 207 -4.65 6.54 -13.71
C ASN A 207 -5.40 5.50 -12.85
N GLY A 208 -4.90 4.26 -12.78
CA GLY A 208 -5.43 3.22 -11.89
C GLY A 208 -5.15 3.50 -10.40
N LEU A 209 -3.95 3.97 -10.09
CA LEU A 209 -3.56 4.31 -8.70
C LEU A 209 -4.38 5.47 -8.11
N ARG A 210 -4.84 6.41 -8.94
CA ARG A 210 -5.61 7.61 -8.52
C ARG A 210 -6.86 7.27 -7.71
N THR A 211 -7.53 6.16 -8.04
CA THR A 211 -8.78 5.73 -7.38
C THR A 211 -8.63 4.47 -6.53
N ASN A 212 -7.45 3.84 -6.50
CA ASN A 212 -7.23 2.61 -5.75
C ASN A 212 -7.29 2.85 -4.23
N VAL A 213 -8.10 2.07 -3.51
CA VAL A 213 -8.23 2.21 -2.04
C VAL A 213 -7.55 1.10 -1.22
N THR A 214 -7.10 0.02 -1.86
CA THR A 214 -6.62 -1.19 -1.17
C THR A 214 -5.12 -1.20 -0.97
N LEU A 215 -4.34 -0.83 -1.99
CA LEU A 215 -2.88 -0.89 -1.98
C LEU A 215 -2.27 0.08 -0.95
N LYS A 216 -1.30 -0.40 -0.15
CA LYS A 216 -0.62 0.35 0.93
C LYS A 216 0.85 0.59 0.63
N LYS A 217 1.50 -0.34 -0.06
CA LYS A 217 2.91 -0.28 -0.48
C LYS A 217 3.01 -0.49 -1.98
N LEU A 218 3.66 0.46 -2.65
CA LEU A 218 4.01 0.37 -4.07
C LEU A 218 5.52 0.63 -4.24
N ASP A 219 6.20 -0.26 -4.96
CA ASP A 219 7.50 0.03 -5.55
C ASP A 219 7.35 0.11 -7.08
N VAL A 220 7.81 1.21 -7.66
CA VAL A 220 7.88 1.44 -9.11
C VAL A 220 9.24 2.05 -9.49
N SER A 221 10.28 1.78 -8.69
CA SER A 221 11.63 2.25 -8.97
C SER A 221 12.18 1.70 -10.31
N MET A 222 13.18 2.38 -10.89
CA MET A 222 13.89 1.93 -12.10
C MET A 222 13.00 1.70 -13.34
N ASN A 223 11.93 2.47 -13.50
CA ASN A 223 10.98 2.35 -14.60
C ASN A 223 11.03 3.48 -15.66
N GLY A 224 11.80 4.55 -15.43
CA GLY A 224 11.93 5.68 -16.36
C GLY A 224 10.69 6.56 -16.49
N PHE A 225 10.01 6.89 -15.38
CA PHE A 225 8.78 7.71 -15.38
C PHE A 225 8.94 9.11 -16.00
N GLY A 226 10.10 9.75 -15.83
CA GLY A 226 10.38 11.13 -16.24
C GLY A 226 9.47 12.18 -15.56
N ASN A 227 9.59 13.44 -16.02
CA ASN A 227 8.83 14.57 -15.45
C ASN A 227 7.30 14.46 -15.67
N GLU A 228 6.84 13.87 -16.78
CA GLU A 228 5.41 13.67 -17.05
C GLU A 228 4.82 12.56 -16.17
N GLY A 229 5.53 11.44 -16.00
CA GLY A 229 5.13 10.39 -15.05
C GLY A 229 5.10 10.92 -13.61
N ALA A 230 6.08 11.74 -13.23
CA ALA A 230 6.07 12.46 -11.95
C ALA A 230 4.93 13.50 -11.83
N THR A 231 4.46 14.06 -12.95
CA THR A 231 3.27 14.93 -12.96
C THR A 231 2.01 14.12 -12.66
N ALA A 232 1.83 12.98 -13.33
CA ALA A 232 0.71 12.07 -13.06
C ALA A 232 0.78 11.49 -11.63
N LEU A 233 1.97 11.27 -11.09
CA LEU A 233 2.18 10.85 -9.71
C LEU A 233 1.84 11.93 -8.68
N GLY A 234 2.16 13.21 -8.94
CA GLY A 234 1.70 14.33 -8.10
C GLY A 234 0.17 14.41 -8.03
N ASP A 235 -0.50 14.05 -9.13
CA ASP A 235 -1.96 13.89 -9.20
C ASP A 235 -2.47 12.69 -8.38
N VAL A 236 -1.75 11.56 -8.39
CA VAL A 236 -2.06 10.40 -7.53
C VAL A 236 -1.94 10.80 -6.06
N LEU A 237 -0.82 11.41 -5.63
CA LEU A 237 -0.60 11.80 -4.24
C LEU A 237 -1.66 12.77 -3.70
N ARG A 238 -2.19 13.65 -4.56
CA ARG A 238 -3.27 14.59 -4.21
C ARG A 238 -4.63 13.92 -3.94
N LEU A 239 -4.86 12.70 -4.44
CA LEU A 239 -6.19 12.08 -4.49
C LEU A 239 -6.25 10.71 -3.79
N ASN A 240 -5.20 9.90 -3.96
CA ASN A 240 -5.01 8.63 -3.28
C ASN A 240 -4.68 8.88 -1.80
N ASN A 241 -5.47 8.26 -0.91
CA ASN A 241 -5.28 8.28 0.54
C ASN A 241 -5.09 6.86 1.12
N SER A 242 -4.75 5.89 0.27
CA SER A 242 -4.55 4.48 0.62
C SER A 242 -3.07 4.11 0.75
N LEU A 243 -2.22 4.68 -0.12
CA LEU A 243 -0.78 4.47 -0.12
C LEU A 243 -0.13 5.09 1.13
N ALA A 244 0.67 4.25 1.80
CA ALA A 244 1.50 4.57 2.96
C ALA A 244 3.00 4.51 2.62
N TYR A 245 3.41 3.64 1.68
CA TYR A 245 4.77 3.56 1.14
C TYR A 245 4.75 3.72 -0.39
N LEU A 246 5.65 4.53 -0.90
CA LEU A 246 5.91 4.72 -2.33
C LEU A 246 7.42 4.83 -2.58
N ASP A 247 7.97 3.94 -3.40
CA ASP A 247 9.31 4.08 -3.97
C ASP A 247 9.22 4.38 -5.47
N VAL A 248 9.80 5.52 -5.85
CA VAL A 248 9.88 6.03 -7.23
C VAL A 248 11.34 6.39 -7.57
N SER A 249 12.29 5.68 -6.99
CA SER A 249 13.73 5.90 -7.16
C SER A 249 14.23 5.51 -8.57
N GLY A 250 15.28 6.16 -9.05
CA GLY A 250 15.90 5.84 -10.35
C GLY A 250 14.97 5.99 -11.58
N ASN A 251 14.07 6.97 -11.56
CA ASN A 251 12.99 7.15 -12.55
C ASN A 251 13.17 8.35 -13.48
N ASP A 252 14.38 8.94 -13.55
CA ASP A 252 14.70 10.15 -14.33
C ASP A 252 13.85 11.39 -13.95
N ILE A 253 13.42 11.48 -12.69
CA ILE A 253 12.61 12.59 -12.19
C ILE A 253 13.51 13.78 -11.82
N SER A 254 13.50 14.83 -12.63
CA SER A 254 14.27 16.06 -12.37
C SER A 254 13.57 16.98 -11.35
N ASN A 255 14.20 18.12 -11.02
CA ASN A 255 13.59 19.20 -10.22
C ASN A 255 12.16 19.58 -10.66
N GLU A 256 11.86 19.52 -11.97
CA GLU A 256 10.51 19.82 -12.47
C GLU A 256 9.50 18.77 -11.99
N GLY A 257 9.76 17.48 -12.24
CA GLY A 257 8.89 16.40 -11.78
C GLY A 257 8.76 16.36 -10.25
N VAL A 258 9.88 16.60 -9.53
CA VAL A 258 9.88 16.75 -8.07
C VAL A 258 8.98 17.90 -7.61
N SER A 259 8.89 19.01 -8.35
CA SER A 259 7.97 20.11 -8.03
C SER A 259 6.49 19.68 -8.11
N LYS A 260 6.14 18.80 -9.07
CA LYS A 260 4.78 18.25 -9.21
C LYS A 260 4.45 17.28 -8.08
N ILE A 261 5.39 16.39 -7.73
CA ILE A 261 5.30 15.50 -6.56
C ILE A 261 5.11 16.31 -5.28
N SER A 262 5.93 17.36 -5.09
CA SER A 262 5.83 18.28 -3.95
C SER A 262 4.42 18.90 -3.86
N ARG A 263 3.85 19.35 -4.99
CA ARG A 263 2.50 19.91 -5.07
C ARG A 263 1.39 18.91 -4.69
N GLY A 264 1.61 17.61 -4.90
CA GLY A 264 0.74 16.54 -4.39
C GLY A 264 0.86 16.35 -2.88
N LEU A 265 2.09 16.36 -2.35
CA LEU A 265 2.36 16.23 -0.91
C LEU A 265 1.79 17.37 -0.06
N GLU A 266 1.62 18.58 -0.61
CA GLU A 266 0.93 19.70 0.07
C GLU A 266 -0.53 19.37 0.47
N LEU A 267 -1.12 18.31 -0.09
CA LEU A 267 -2.50 17.88 0.14
C LEU A 267 -2.62 16.40 0.56
N ASN A 268 -1.50 15.68 0.71
CA ASN A 268 -1.51 14.27 1.09
C ASN A 268 -1.31 14.06 2.60
N ASP A 269 -2.31 13.46 3.24
CA ASP A 269 -2.31 13.17 4.68
C ASP A 269 -1.91 11.70 4.99
N SER A 270 -1.81 10.82 3.99
CA SER A 270 -1.69 9.35 4.16
C SER A 270 -0.27 8.79 4.07
N LEU A 271 0.58 9.36 3.20
CA LEU A 271 1.87 8.77 2.84
C LEU A 271 2.88 8.94 3.99
N LYS A 272 3.49 7.82 4.39
CA LYS A 272 4.49 7.72 5.46
C LYS A 272 5.91 7.62 4.92
N VAL A 273 6.10 6.94 3.79
CA VAL A 273 7.42 6.72 3.20
C VAL A 273 7.40 7.13 1.73
N LEU A 274 8.28 8.06 1.36
CA LEU A 274 8.56 8.44 -0.02
C LEU A 274 10.04 8.28 -0.31
N LYS A 275 10.38 7.47 -1.31
CA LYS A 275 11.77 7.31 -1.78
C LYS A 275 11.93 7.81 -3.20
N LEU A 276 12.95 8.64 -3.38
CA LEU A 276 13.27 9.38 -4.59
C LEU A 276 14.76 9.29 -4.94
N PHE A 277 15.52 8.37 -4.33
CA PHE A 277 16.96 8.28 -4.56
C PHE A 277 17.29 7.89 -6.02
N LEU A 278 18.53 8.15 -6.45
CA LEU A 278 18.98 8.00 -7.85
C LEU A 278 18.19 8.80 -8.93
N ASN A 279 17.25 9.67 -8.56
CA ASN A 279 16.65 10.62 -9.51
C ASN A 279 17.56 11.87 -9.71
N PRO A 280 17.59 12.50 -10.90
CA PRO A 280 18.41 13.66 -11.25
C PRO A 280 17.87 14.98 -10.67
N MET A 281 17.57 14.98 -9.37
CA MET A 281 17.14 16.16 -8.61
C MET A 281 18.32 16.83 -7.89
N SER A 282 18.28 18.16 -7.81
CA SER A 282 19.26 18.97 -7.09
C SER A 282 18.80 19.26 -5.64
N MET A 283 19.60 20.05 -4.93
CA MET A 283 19.23 20.60 -3.62
C MET A 283 17.95 21.43 -3.69
N ASP A 284 17.66 22.11 -4.80
CA ASP A 284 16.47 22.95 -4.96
C ASP A 284 15.19 22.11 -5.01
N GLY A 285 15.21 20.98 -5.72
CA GLY A 285 14.14 19.99 -5.70
C GLY A 285 13.95 19.38 -4.30
N ALA A 286 15.03 19.13 -3.58
CA ALA A 286 14.96 18.67 -2.20
C ALA A 286 14.35 19.72 -1.25
N VAL A 287 14.65 21.01 -1.45
CA VAL A 287 14.02 22.12 -0.71
C VAL A 287 12.50 22.16 -0.97
N LEU A 288 12.05 21.94 -2.21
CA LEU A 288 10.62 21.89 -2.52
C LEU A 288 9.89 20.78 -1.74
N LEU A 289 10.44 19.57 -1.69
CA LEU A 289 9.85 18.42 -0.97
C LEU A 289 9.72 18.68 0.54
N ILE A 290 10.79 19.16 1.19
CA ILE A 290 10.76 19.39 2.64
C ILE A 290 9.87 20.58 3.01
N LEU A 291 9.71 21.55 2.09
CA LEU A 291 8.77 22.67 2.27
C LEU A 291 7.32 22.29 1.99
N SER A 292 7.02 21.39 1.04
CA SER A 292 5.65 20.90 0.82
C SER A 292 5.15 20.09 2.02
N ILE A 293 6.01 19.22 2.58
CA ILE A 293 5.69 18.49 3.81
C ILE A 293 5.40 19.49 4.94
N LYS A 294 6.28 20.48 5.17
CA LYS A 294 6.08 21.52 6.19
C LYS A 294 4.80 22.36 6.00
N ARG A 295 4.33 22.54 4.77
CA ARG A 295 3.10 23.27 4.47
C ARG A 295 1.84 22.48 4.81
N ASN A 296 1.91 21.14 4.83
CA ASN A 296 0.81 20.29 5.28
C ASN A 296 1.01 19.83 6.74
N PRO A 297 0.43 20.52 7.75
CA PRO A 297 0.59 20.15 9.16
C PRO A 297 -0.03 18.79 9.53
N LYS A 298 -0.83 18.18 8.64
CA LYS A 298 -1.41 16.85 8.83
C LYS A 298 -0.57 15.73 8.22
N SER A 299 0.51 16.04 7.48
CA SER A 299 1.28 15.05 6.73
C SER A 299 1.82 13.93 7.64
N SER A 300 1.44 12.69 7.30
CA SER A 300 1.88 11.46 7.98
C SER A 300 3.33 11.06 7.67
N MET A 301 4.11 11.87 6.95
CA MET A 301 5.46 11.50 6.47
C MET A 301 6.42 11.16 7.62
N GLU A 302 6.91 9.92 7.64
CA GLU A 302 7.87 9.35 8.60
C GLU A 302 9.28 9.20 7.99
N GLU A 303 9.40 9.02 6.67
CA GLU A 303 10.67 8.88 5.96
C GLU A 303 10.63 9.47 4.53
N LEU A 304 11.60 10.34 4.22
CA LEU A 304 11.89 10.84 2.88
C LEU A 304 13.33 10.45 2.49
N ASP A 305 13.50 9.55 1.52
CA ASP A 305 14.83 9.20 0.99
C ASP A 305 15.16 10.00 -0.28
N ILE A 306 16.15 10.88 -0.13
CA ILE A 306 16.80 11.66 -1.18
C ILE A 306 18.34 11.48 -1.06
N SER A 307 18.79 10.27 -0.73
CA SER A 307 20.16 9.92 -0.32
C SER A 307 21.25 10.18 -1.37
N ASN A 308 20.88 10.42 -2.63
CA ASN A 308 21.80 10.87 -3.68
C ASN A 308 22.03 12.39 -3.68
N VAL A 309 21.13 13.19 -3.12
CA VAL A 309 21.19 14.65 -3.14
C VAL A 309 22.22 15.17 -2.16
N LEU A 310 23.16 15.97 -2.66
CA LEU A 310 24.18 16.65 -1.87
C LEU A 310 23.61 17.96 -1.29
N VAL A 311 23.62 18.11 0.04
CA VAL A 311 22.95 19.23 0.72
C VAL A 311 23.91 20.20 1.42
N SER A 312 23.51 21.47 1.52
CA SER A 312 24.25 22.52 2.23
C SER A 312 23.80 22.69 3.68
N GLU A 313 24.55 23.48 4.46
CA GLU A 313 24.12 23.92 5.80
C GLU A 313 22.78 24.69 5.77
N GLN A 314 22.48 25.41 4.68
CA GLN A 314 21.22 26.16 4.54
C GLN A 314 20.02 25.23 4.30
N PHE A 315 20.22 24.09 3.64
CA PHE A 315 19.22 23.02 3.58
C PHE A 315 18.94 22.46 4.98
N VAL A 316 19.99 22.17 5.76
CA VAL A 316 19.85 21.66 7.14
C VAL A 316 19.08 22.65 8.03
N LYS A 317 19.39 23.96 7.97
CA LYS A 317 18.65 25.00 8.69
C LYS A 317 17.16 25.08 8.29
N THR A 318 16.87 24.88 7.00
CA THR A 318 15.49 24.80 6.51
C THR A 318 14.78 23.57 7.11
N LEU A 319 15.48 22.42 7.09
CA LEU A 319 15.00 21.12 7.56
C LEU A 319 14.78 21.06 9.08
N ASP A 320 15.60 21.72 9.90
CA ASP A 320 15.35 21.88 11.34
C ASP A 320 13.98 22.56 11.58
N GLY A 321 13.65 23.55 10.74
CA GLY A 321 12.35 24.20 10.72
C GLY A 321 11.19 23.33 10.21
N VAL A 322 11.45 22.17 9.59
CA VAL A 322 10.44 21.16 9.23
C VAL A 322 10.27 20.17 10.37
N TYR A 323 11.37 19.72 10.98
CA TYR A 323 11.38 18.83 12.16
C TYR A 323 10.70 19.43 13.39
N ALA A 324 10.60 20.76 13.49
CA ALA A 324 9.80 21.44 14.51
C ALA A 324 8.28 21.23 14.35
N VAL A 325 7.80 20.93 13.13
CA VAL A 325 6.39 20.66 12.82
C VAL A 325 6.15 19.14 12.72
N HIS A 326 7.04 18.41 12.07
CA HIS A 326 6.99 16.95 11.86
C HIS A 326 8.14 16.26 12.61
N PRO A 327 8.07 16.10 13.95
CA PRO A 327 9.12 15.44 14.72
C PRO A 327 9.34 13.97 14.31
N GLN A 328 8.29 13.29 13.81
CA GLN A 328 8.31 11.92 13.31
C GLN A 328 9.06 11.74 11.99
N LEU A 329 9.26 12.81 11.22
CA LEU A 329 9.92 12.75 9.91
C LEU A 329 11.41 12.42 10.05
N ASP A 330 11.92 11.57 9.17
CA ASP A 330 13.34 11.42 8.90
C ASP A 330 13.63 11.74 7.44
N VAL A 331 14.82 12.30 7.19
CA VAL A 331 15.26 12.63 5.82
C VAL A 331 16.64 12.05 5.61
N VAL A 332 16.77 11.20 4.60
CA VAL A 332 18.04 10.56 4.22
C VAL A 332 18.61 11.36 3.05
N TYR A 333 19.80 11.91 3.20
CA TYR A 333 20.46 12.79 2.23
C TYR A 333 21.99 12.63 2.28
N LYS A 334 22.69 13.10 1.25
CA LYS A 334 24.16 13.07 1.19
C LYS A 334 24.75 14.34 1.82
N ALA A 335 25.48 14.20 2.92
CA ALA A 335 26.23 15.29 3.53
C ALA A 335 27.59 15.49 2.82
N VAL A 336 28.03 16.75 2.69
CA VAL A 336 29.37 17.08 2.15
C VAL A 336 30.45 16.65 3.15
N GLN A 337 31.44 15.88 2.68
CA GLN A 337 32.64 15.59 3.47
C GLN A 337 33.46 16.89 3.65
N GLY A 338 33.63 17.30 4.92
CA GLY A 338 34.39 18.50 5.29
C GLY A 338 33.71 19.33 6.38
N LEU A 339 32.40 19.55 6.29
CA LEU A 339 31.62 20.42 7.20
C LEU A 339 31.55 19.93 8.67
N SER A 340 32.00 18.71 8.96
CA SER A 340 31.82 18.06 10.28
C SER A 340 33.13 17.63 10.97
N ALA A 341 34.31 18.00 10.44
CA ALA A 341 35.60 17.56 11.01
C ALA A 341 35.78 17.87 12.52
N LYS A 342 35.18 18.96 13.02
CA LYS A 342 35.19 19.33 14.45
C LYS A 342 33.98 18.81 15.25
N LYS A 343 32.95 18.24 14.62
CA LYS A 343 31.81 17.55 15.29
C LYS A 343 31.99 16.03 15.34
N ALA A 344 32.86 15.45 14.49
CA ALA A 344 33.13 14.02 14.38
C ALA A 344 33.50 13.32 15.70
N VAL A 345 34.13 14.02 16.65
CA VAL A 345 34.59 13.47 17.93
C VAL A 345 33.44 13.00 18.84
N LEU A 346 32.21 13.53 18.64
CA LEU A 346 31.01 13.10 19.38
C LEU A 346 30.17 12.02 18.66
N LEU A 347 30.56 11.59 17.46
CA LEU A 347 29.68 10.86 16.54
C LEU A 347 29.77 9.32 16.56
N TRP A 348 30.53 8.73 17.50
CA TRP A 348 30.76 7.27 17.56
C TRP A 348 30.11 6.53 18.75
N THR A 349 29.38 7.23 19.63
CA THR A 349 28.72 6.57 20.76
C THR A 349 27.43 5.86 20.30
N ASN A 350 27.48 4.54 20.23
CA ASN A 350 26.34 3.66 19.93
C ASN A 350 25.11 4.02 20.79
N PRO A 351 23.92 4.26 20.21
CA PRO A 351 22.72 4.69 20.94
C PRO A 351 22.36 3.76 22.11
N MET A 352 22.55 2.46 21.96
CA MET A 352 22.25 1.48 23.02
C MET A 352 23.14 1.66 24.25
N LYS A 353 24.39 2.12 24.09
CA LYS A 353 25.27 2.41 25.24
C LYS A 353 24.78 3.63 26.03
N LEU A 354 24.27 4.65 25.34
CA LEU A 354 23.72 5.85 25.99
C LEU A 354 22.43 5.51 26.77
N ILE A 355 21.54 4.71 26.17
CA ILE A 355 20.31 4.26 26.84
C ILE A 355 20.64 3.33 28.02
N GLN A 356 21.60 2.41 27.87
CA GLN A 356 22.06 1.52 28.95
C GLN A 356 22.64 2.32 30.13
N SER A 357 23.56 3.26 29.89
CA SER A 357 24.15 4.09 30.96
C SER A 357 23.09 4.88 31.74
N TYR A 358 22.05 5.40 31.06
CA TYR A 358 20.92 6.05 31.72
C TYR A 358 20.09 5.05 32.55
N ALA A 359 19.79 3.88 31.99
CA ALA A 359 19.04 2.83 32.65
C ALA A 359 19.75 2.35 33.93
N ASP A 360 21.06 2.11 33.86
CA ASP A 360 21.92 1.73 34.99
C ASP A 360 21.94 2.81 36.08
N GLN A 361 22.14 4.08 35.69
CA GLN A 361 22.15 5.22 36.62
C GLN A 361 20.82 5.39 37.36
N HIS A 362 19.70 5.13 36.68
CA HIS A 362 18.35 5.25 37.23
C HIS A 362 17.77 3.94 37.79
N LYS A 363 18.54 2.84 37.77
CA LYS A 363 18.14 1.50 38.25
C LYS A 363 16.85 0.95 37.60
N ILE A 364 16.67 1.24 36.31
CA ILE A 364 15.59 0.69 35.46
C ILE A 364 16.19 -0.24 34.39
N THR A 365 15.39 -1.06 33.72
CA THR A 365 15.89 -1.76 32.52
C THR A 365 15.73 -0.87 31.28
N VAL A 366 16.54 -1.14 30.24
CA VAL A 366 16.39 -0.52 28.91
C VAL A 366 15.00 -0.77 28.33
N VAL A 367 14.41 -1.94 28.59
CA VAL A 367 13.04 -2.28 28.14
C VAL A 367 12.00 -1.40 28.85
N ASP A 368 12.20 -1.10 30.14
CA ASP A 368 11.26 -0.24 30.88
C ASP A 368 11.40 1.24 30.49
N PHE A 369 12.61 1.71 30.18
CA PHE A 369 12.80 3.02 29.53
C PHE A 369 11.98 3.12 28.23
N LEU A 370 12.09 2.13 27.34
CA LEU A 370 11.40 2.15 26.04
C LEU A 370 9.87 1.96 26.19
N LYS A 371 9.40 1.12 27.13
CA LYS A 371 7.97 1.03 27.48
C LYS A 371 7.42 2.36 28.02
N ASN A 372 8.21 3.12 28.79
CA ASN A 372 7.77 4.42 29.31
C ASN A 372 7.68 5.51 28.23
N LEU A 373 8.30 5.32 27.06
CA LEU A 373 8.06 6.14 25.87
C LEU A 373 6.75 5.78 25.16
N ASN A 374 6.15 4.63 25.48
CA ASN A 374 4.90 4.17 24.87
C ASN A 374 3.68 4.55 25.72
N PRO A 375 2.76 5.39 25.23
CA PRO A 375 1.52 5.71 25.95
C PRO A 375 0.71 4.46 26.32
N THR A 376 0.75 3.40 25.51
CA THR A 376 0.09 2.12 25.76
C THR A 376 0.91 1.17 26.64
N ARG A 377 2.18 1.50 26.94
CA ARG A 377 3.18 0.66 27.64
C ARG A 377 3.43 -0.72 27.02
N THR A 378 2.96 -0.97 25.79
CA THR A 378 3.16 -2.24 25.08
C THR A 378 4.59 -2.37 24.51
N MET A 379 4.97 -3.59 24.13
CA MET A 379 6.30 -3.92 23.58
C MET A 379 6.50 -3.49 22.11
N ARG A 380 5.45 -3.05 21.42
CA ARG A 380 5.49 -2.65 20.00
C ARG A 380 4.92 -1.24 19.82
N MET A 381 5.43 -0.50 18.82
CA MET A 381 5.00 0.87 18.50
C MET A 381 5.25 1.18 17.02
N PRO A 382 4.43 2.02 16.35
CA PRO A 382 4.78 2.55 15.03
C PRO A 382 6.11 3.30 15.02
N VAL A 383 6.89 3.15 13.94
CA VAL A 383 8.24 3.75 13.79
C VAL A 383 8.21 5.27 13.95
N GLY A 384 7.27 5.99 13.33
CA GLY A 384 7.14 7.45 13.44
C GLY A 384 6.85 7.95 14.85
N GLU A 385 5.94 7.30 15.58
CA GLU A 385 5.66 7.62 16.99
C GLU A 385 6.86 7.32 17.88
N PHE A 386 7.59 6.24 17.62
CA PHE A 386 8.83 5.94 18.35
C PHE A 386 9.90 6.99 18.09
N ARG A 387 10.09 7.40 16.83
CA ARG A 387 11.05 8.43 16.43
C ARG A 387 10.71 9.77 17.10
N LYS A 388 9.43 10.16 17.08
CA LYS A 388 8.87 11.34 17.73
C LYS A 388 9.09 11.31 19.26
N ALA A 389 8.77 10.20 19.92
CA ALA A 389 9.02 10.04 21.36
C ALA A 389 10.52 10.12 21.70
N MET A 390 11.39 9.46 20.92
CA MET A 390 12.85 9.50 21.09
C MET A 390 13.46 10.90 20.86
N VAL A 391 12.85 11.73 20.02
CA VAL A 391 13.24 13.15 19.80
C VAL A 391 12.71 14.08 20.90
N GLN A 392 11.53 13.80 21.47
CA GLN A 392 10.87 14.65 22.46
C GLN A 392 11.35 14.39 23.90
N GLN A 393 11.75 13.17 24.23
CA GLN A 393 12.33 12.84 25.54
C GLN A 393 13.69 13.54 25.75
N LYS A 394 13.93 13.98 26.99
CA LYS A 394 15.14 14.75 27.37
C LYS A 394 16.11 13.96 28.26
N GLN A 395 15.89 12.66 28.41
CA GLN A 395 16.60 11.78 29.35
C GLN A 395 17.89 11.23 28.72
N VAL A 396 17.81 10.79 27.46
CA VAL A 396 18.93 10.24 26.70
C VAL A 396 19.11 11.05 25.41
N PRO A 397 20.02 12.04 25.35
CA PRO A 397 20.17 12.90 24.17
C PRO A 397 20.77 12.12 23.00
N LEU A 398 19.92 11.71 22.05
CA LEU A 398 20.32 11.09 20.78
C LEU A 398 20.06 12.04 19.61
N ASN A 399 20.96 12.04 18.62
CA ASN A 399 20.72 12.71 17.34
C ASN A 399 19.87 11.83 16.39
N ARG A 400 19.26 12.42 15.35
CA ARG A 400 18.41 11.68 14.40
C ARG A 400 19.10 10.50 13.72
N SER A 401 20.42 10.55 13.46
CA SER A 401 21.16 9.42 12.90
C SER A 401 21.33 8.26 13.90
N GLN A 402 21.54 8.56 15.19
CA GLN A 402 21.54 7.55 16.26
C GLN A 402 20.15 6.93 16.45
N ILE A 403 19.08 7.73 16.35
CA ILE A 403 17.69 7.22 16.41
C ILE A 403 17.40 6.33 15.19
N ARG A 404 17.85 6.71 13.98
CA ARG A 404 17.78 5.89 12.76
C ARG A 404 18.55 4.58 12.89
N GLU A 405 19.77 4.61 13.46
CA GLU A 405 20.58 3.41 13.73
C GLU A 405 19.93 2.49 14.77
N LEU A 406 19.25 3.06 15.77
CA LEU A 406 18.47 2.32 16.76
C LEU A 406 17.25 1.65 16.12
N ILE A 407 16.45 2.40 15.35
CA ILE A 407 15.27 1.88 14.61
C ILE A 407 15.69 0.70 13.71
N LYS A 408 16.78 0.82 12.96
CA LYS A 408 17.32 -0.26 12.11
C LYS A 408 17.73 -1.56 12.85
N LYS A 409 17.70 -1.58 14.19
CA LYS A 409 17.97 -2.77 15.03
C LYS A 409 16.72 -3.32 15.73
N ILE A 410 15.58 -2.63 15.65
CA ILE A 410 14.34 -2.96 16.37
C ILE A 410 13.07 -2.92 15.51
N ASP A 411 13.15 -2.39 14.29
CA ASP A 411 12.09 -2.48 13.28
C ASP A 411 12.03 -3.90 12.71
N GLU A 412 10.82 -4.45 12.66
CA GLU A 412 10.53 -5.78 12.09
C GLU A 412 10.43 -5.76 10.54
N LYS A 413 10.75 -4.62 9.90
CA LYS A 413 10.42 -4.24 8.51
C LYS A 413 8.91 -4.06 8.26
N THR A 414 8.12 -3.99 9.32
CA THR A 414 6.64 -3.87 9.26
C THR A 414 6.15 -2.45 9.52
N GLY A 415 7.07 -1.48 9.67
CA GLY A 415 6.74 -0.13 10.15
C GLY A 415 6.47 -0.08 11.67
N MET A 416 6.73 -1.18 12.37
CA MET A 416 6.59 -1.31 13.83
C MET A 416 7.95 -1.64 14.45
N VAL A 417 8.35 -0.87 15.45
CA VAL A 417 9.46 -1.25 16.34
C VAL A 417 8.97 -2.24 17.39
N ASN A 418 9.80 -3.23 17.71
CA ASN A 418 9.56 -4.20 18.78
C ASN A 418 10.73 -4.21 19.77
N PHE A 419 10.45 -3.82 21.01
CA PHE A 419 11.47 -3.67 22.06
C PHE A 419 12.05 -5.02 22.54
N SER A 420 11.46 -6.17 22.17
CA SER A 420 12.02 -7.49 22.50
C SER A 420 13.21 -7.89 21.61
N LEU A 421 13.36 -7.26 20.43
CA LEU A 421 14.49 -7.50 19.52
C LEU A 421 15.83 -6.98 20.06
N LEU A 422 15.78 -6.13 21.09
CA LEU A 422 16.95 -5.67 21.83
C LEU A 422 17.53 -6.78 22.70
N LYS A 423 18.27 -7.69 22.05
CA LYS A 423 19.24 -8.57 22.70
C LYS A 423 20.21 -7.71 23.49
N MET A 424 20.02 -7.67 24.81
CA MET A 424 20.93 -6.99 25.73
C MET A 424 22.33 -7.54 25.51
N ALA A 425 23.28 -6.65 25.21
CA ALA A 425 24.69 -7.01 25.29
C ALA A 425 24.97 -7.37 26.75
N LYS A 426 25.27 -8.65 27.02
CA LYS A 426 25.80 -9.04 28.32
C LYS A 426 27.13 -8.29 28.56
N PRO A 427 27.41 -7.88 29.80
CA PRO A 427 28.61 -7.10 30.13
C PRO A 427 29.90 -7.88 29.85
#